data_AF-A0A350ULI6-F1
#
_entry.id   AF-A0A350ULI6-F1
#
_cell.length_a   1.000
_cell.length_b   1.000
_cell.length_c   1.000
_cell.angle_alpha   90.00
_cell.angle_beta   90.00
_cell.angle_gamma   90.00
#
_symmetry.space_group_name_H-M   'P 1'
#
loop_
_entity.id
_entity.type
_entity.pdbx_description
1 polymer ?
#
loop_
_entity_poly.entity_id
_entity_poly.type
_entity_poly.pdbx_seq_one_letter_code
_entity_poly.pdbx_strand_id
1 'polypeptide(L)'
;MDIWHFLGSFPRNRRKISPSVAGVPASDLQVELRKEVNRPMASTGTTKSKSWMKPLLTTAGLYNLICALYLVLAPFDLFERSGVEAPNLPLLVQMLGLGAGVLGLGFLLAASDPLRHWPVVLMGFAAKLGSALGSGLAVWHGQLPAGSLWLALLNGLIWCPPLALILVFAYQSSLRQRRVLSPEIVRMALRRRSNQGVTLEEMSALSPVLLVFLRHSGCTFCREALADLAARRKEIEAQGARLTLVHMGSEEHGAKFFARYGLQNVPRVSDPERALYRAFGLPRGSLGDLFGPRVWWRGFQAAILGRHGVGLLNGDGFQMPGVFLLFHGEVLRSYRHLSAADRPDYLALVTGREYASPEFSS
;
A
#
# COMPACT_ATOMS: atom_id res chain seq x y z
N MET A 1 -12.31 -3.94 -41.40
CA MET A 1 -11.78 -2.64 -40.93
C MET A 1 -11.77 -2.75 -39.42
N ASP A 2 -10.72 -3.40 -38.92
CA ASP A 2 -10.76 -4.22 -37.71
C ASP A 2 -10.08 -3.56 -36.51
N ILE A 3 -10.77 -3.62 -35.38
CA ILE A 3 -10.55 -2.90 -34.11
C ILE A 3 -9.49 -3.57 -33.21
N TRP A 4 -8.54 -4.33 -33.77
CA TRP A 4 -7.63 -5.18 -32.98
C TRP A 4 -6.14 -4.76 -32.95
N HIS A 5 -5.83 -3.47 -33.13
CA HIS A 5 -4.44 -3.00 -33.22
C HIS A 5 -3.93 -2.07 -32.10
N PHE A 6 -4.59 -2.00 -30.93
CA PHE A 6 -4.21 -1.08 -29.84
C PHE A 6 -3.68 -1.72 -28.54
N LEU A 7 -3.27 -3.00 -28.57
CA LEU A 7 -2.65 -3.69 -27.42
C LEU A 7 -1.29 -4.30 -27.78
N GLY A 8 -0.32 -3.46 -28.18
CA GLY A 8 0.96 -3.95 -28.68
C GLY A 8 2.13 -2.98 -28.58
N SER A 9 2.46 -2.46 -27.40
CA SER A 9 3.82 -1.94 -27.14
C SER A 9 4.07 -1.70 -25.65
N PHE A 10 4.35 -2.76 -24.89
CA PHE A 10 5.10 -2.60 -23.64
C PHE A 10 6.57 -2.30 -24.00
N PRO A 11 7.21 -1.27 -23.42
CA PRO A 11 8.63 -1.05 -23.64
C PRO A 11 9.42 -2.21 -23.06
N ARG A 12 9.96 -3.07 -23.94
CA ARG A 12 11.04 -4.01 -23.62
C ARG A 12 12.27 -3.20 -23.23
N ASN A 13 12.39 -2.88 -21.95
CA ASN A 13 13.62 -2.38 -21.37
C ASN A 13 14.64 -3.53 -21.33
N ARG A 14 15.26 -3.85 -22.48
CA ARG A 14 16.45 -4.70 -22.55
C ARG A 14 17.62 -3.90 -21.98
N ARG A 15 17.69 -3.75 -20.66
CA ARG A 15 18.98 -3.56 -20.01
C ARG A 15 19.70 -4.90 -20.09
N LYS A 16 20.93 -4.87 -20.60
CA LYS A 16 21.82 -6.02 -20.71
C LYS A 16 21.80 -6.78 -19.38
N ILE A 17 21.31 -8.02 -19.42
CA ILE A 17 21.44 -8.98 -18.34
C ILE A 17 22.95 -9.21 -18.18
N SER A 18 23.52 -8.70 -17.09
CA SER A 18 24.86 -9.08 -16.67
C SER A 18 24.84 -10.56 -16.27
N PRO A 19 25.72 -11.41 -16.80
CA PRO A 19 25.76 -12.81 -16.42
C PRO A 19 26.55 -12.96 -15.12
N SER A 20 25.86 -13.08 -13.97
CA SER A 20 26.39 -13.83 -12.82
C SER A 20 25.31 -14.18 -11.79
N VAL A 21 24.61 -15.29 -12.05
CA VAL A 21 23.82 -16.05 -11.06
C VAL A 21 24.76 -16.93 -10.21
N ALA A 22 25.89 -16.39 -9.75
CA ALA A 22 26.90 -17.17 -9.03
C ALA A 22 27.34 -16.49 -7.73
N GLY A 23 27.01 -17.14 -6.62
CA GLY A 23 27.80 -17.24 -5.38
C GLY A 23 28.32 -15.96 -4.76
N VAL A 24 27.52 -15.34 -3.88
CA VAL A 24 28.11 -14.68 -2.70
C VAL A 24 28.35 -15.80 -1.67
N PRO A 25 29.61 -16.09 -1.28
CA PRO A 25 29.90 -17.02 -0.20
C PRO A 25 29.14 -16.60 1.08
N ALA A 26 28.70 -17.55 1.89
CA ALA A 26 27.99 -17.26 3.14
C ALA A 26 28.78 -16.32 4.10
N SER A 27 30.12 -16.34 4.03
CA SER A 27 31.00 -15.41 4.74
C SER A 27 30.83 -13.96 4.29
N ASP A 28 30.63 -13.74 2.99
CA ASP A 28 30.62 -12.43 2.37
C ASP A 28 29.27 -11.74 2.62
N LEU A 29 28.17 -12.51 2.64
CA LEU A 29 26.85 -12.00 3.01
C LEU A 29 26.84 -11.49 4.45
N GLN A 30 27.39 -12.25 5.41
CA GLN A 30 27.41 -11.81 6.82
C GLN A 30 28.28 -10.56 7.02
N VAL A 31 29.39 -10.42 6.28
CA VAL A 31 30.21 -9.22 6.30
C VAL A 31 29.43 -8.01 5.76
N GLU A 32 28.68 -8.18 4.68
CA GLU A 32 27.84 -7.12 4.10
C GLU A 32 26.71 -6.72 5.05
N LEU A 33 25.96 -7.69 5.59
CA LEU A 33 24.87 -7.43 6.54
C LEU A 33 25.38 -6.81 7.84
N ARG A 34 26.60 -7.16 8.31
CA ARG A 34 27.21 -6.51 9.48
C ARG A 34 27.54 -5.04 9.24
N LYS A 35 27.91 -4.67 8.00
CA LYS A 35 28.05 -3.25 7.62
C LYS A 35 26.69 -2.54 7.61
N GLU A 36 25.62 -3.21 7.18
CA GLU A 36 24.26 -2.66 7.23
C GLU A 36 23.78 -2.43 8.67
N VAL A 37 23.99 -3.39 9.59
CA VAL A 37 23.65 -3.25 11.03
C VAL A 37 24.35 -2.04 11.65
N ASN A 38 25.62 -1.81 11.32
CA ASN A 38 26.42 -0.73 11.89
C ASN A 38 26.20 0.64 11.22
N ARG A 39 25.35 0.70 10.19
CA ARG A 39 25.03 1.97 9.53
C ARG A 39 24.11 2.77 10.46
N PRO A 40 24.36 4.08 10.69
CA PRO A 40 23.45 4.90 11.46
C PRO A 40 22.05 4.80 10.85
N MET A 41 21.06 4.44 11.68
CA MET A 41 19.68 4.22 11.27
C MET A 41 19.19 5.49 10.59
N ALA A 42 19.04 5.46 9.26
CA ALA A 42 18.49 6.58 8.53
C ALA A 42 17.11 6.88 9.12
N SER A 43 16.89 8.13 9.54
CA SER A 43 15.63 8.56 10.16
C SER A 43 14.45 7.98 9.39
N THR A 44 13.58 7.24 10.08
CA THR A 44 12.36 6.66 9.53
C THR A 44 11.68 7.68 8.62
N GLY A 45 11.76 7.44 7.32
CA GLY A 45 11.42 8.44 6.31
C GLY A 45 9.97 8.89 6.50
N THR A 46 9.78 10.17 6.80
CA THR A 46 8.47 10.80 6.61
C THR A 46 8.11 10.63 5.14
N THR A 47 6.96 10.03 4.85
CA THR A 47 6.50 9.86 3.47
C THR A 47 6.39 11.25 2.84
N LYS A 48 7.37 11.62 2.02
CA LYS A 48 7.46 12.97 1.47
C LYS A 48 6.34 13.14 0.45
N SER A 49 5.58 14.24 0.55
CA SER A 49 4.56 14.57 -0.44
C SER A 49 5.19 14.71 -1.83
N LYS A 50 4.47 14.28 -2.87
CA LYS A 50 4.97 14.40 -4.25
C LYS A 50 5.00 15.86 -4.67
N SER A 51 5.99 16.24 -5.46
CA SER A 51 6.24 17.64 -5.86
C SER A 51 5.08 18.29 -6.61
N TRP A 52 4.23 17.52 -7.30
CA TRP A 52 3.05 18.04 -8.01
C TRP A 52 1.85 18.37 -7.10
N MET A 53 1.79 17.80 -5.89
CA MET A 53 0.63 17.95 -5.00
C MET A 53 0.51 19.39 -4.48
N LYS A 54 1.65 20.00 -4.14
CA LYS A 54 1.72 21.38 -3.66
C LYS A 54 1.22 22.40 -4.70
N PRO A 55 1.78 22.48 -5.92
CA PRO A 55 1.31 23.44 -6.91
C PRO A 55 -0.16 23.22 -7.27
N LEU A 56 -0.62 21.96 -7.38
CA LEU A 56 -2.04 21.68 -7.62
C LEU A 56 -2.95 22.27 -6.54
N LEU A 57 -2.68 22.00 -5.26
CA LEU A 57 -3.49 22.54 -4.17
C LEU A 57 -3.38 24.06 -4.05
N THR A 58 -2.22 24.63 -4.37
CA THR A 58 -2.05 26.08 -4.47
C THR A 58 -2.94 26.67 -5.57
N THR A 59 -2.93 26.08 -6.78
CA THR A 59 -3.79 26.53 -7.89
C THR A 59 -5.27 26.35 -7.55
N ALA A 60 -5.64 25.21 -6.96
CA ALA A 60 -7.01 24.97 -6.51
C ALA A 60 -7.45 26.01 -5.46
N GLY A 61 -6.58 26.32 -4.49
CA GLY A 61 -6.85 27.32 -3.47
C GLY A 61 -7.06 28.71 -4.04
N LEU A 62 -6.15 29.18 -4.89
CA LEU A 62 -6.26 30.49 -5.55
C LEU A 62 -7.50 30.57 -6.45
N TYR A 63 -7.77 29.51 -7.23
CA TYR A 63 -8.96 29.45 -8.08
C TYR A 63 -10.25 29.59 -7.26
N ASN A 64 -10.38 28.86 -6.15
CA ASN A 64 -11.58 28.96 -5.30
C ASN A 64 -11.70 30.33 -4.62
N LEU A 65 -10.59 30.98 -4.25
CA LEU A 65 -10.62 32.35 -3.72
C LEU A 65 -11.07 33.37 -4.77
N ILE A 66 -10.61 33.24 -6.02
CA ILE A 66 -11.03 34.11 -7.12
C ILE A 66 -12.53 33.92 -7.39
N CYS A 67 -13.01 32.66 -7.47
CA CYS A 67 -14.43 32.37 -7.63
C CYS A 67 -15.26 32.89 -6.46
N ALA A 68 -14.77 32.74 -5.23
CA ALA A 68 -15.42 33.27 -4.03
C ALA A 68 -15.58 34.79 -4.08
N LEU A 69 -14.49 35.50 -4.40
CA LEU A 69 -14.50 36.95 -4.54
C LEU A 69 -15.49 37.40 -5.62
N TYR A 70 -15.49 36.71 -6.76
CA TYR A 70 -16.43 36.99 -7.85
C TYR A 70 -17.90 36.77 -7.45
N LEU A 71 -18.23 35.66 -6.79
CA LEU A 71 -19.61 35.39 -6.32
C LEU A 71 -20.07 36.37 -5.24
N VAL A 72 -19.15 36.90 -4.43
CA VAL A 72 -19.48 37.89 -3.39
C VAL A 72 -19.71 39.28 -4.00
N LEU A 73 -18.83 39.72 -4.91
CA LEU A 73 -18.88 41.05 -5.52
C LEU A 73 -19.92 41.17 -6.65
N ALA A 74 -20.18 40.09 -7.37
CA ALA A 74 -21.07 40.07 -8.53
C ALA A 74 -22.04 38.86 -8.48
N PRO A 75 -22.96 38.80 -7.49
CA PRO A 75 -23.83 37.63 -7.27
C PRO A 75 -24.84 37.38 -8.41
N PHE A 76 -25.11 38.37 -9.26
CA PHE A 76 -26.09 38.27 -10.36
C PHE A 76 -25.48 38.01 -11.74
N ASP A 77 -24.19 38.32 -11.94
CA ASP A 77 -23.54 38.32 -13.27
C ASP A 77 -23.61 36.94 -13.96
N LEU A 78 -23.51 35.84 -13.20
CA LEU A 78 -23.67 34.49 -13.77
C LEU A 78 -25.09 34.18 -14.24
N PHE A 79 -26.10 34.69 -13.53
CA PHE A 79 -27.51 34.45 -13.86
C PHE A 79 -27.88 35.25 -15.11
N GLU A 80 -27.48 36.51 -15.17
CA GLU A 80 -27.68 37.39 -16.33
C GLU A 80 -27.05 36.82 -17.59
N ARG A 81 -25.79 36.37 -17.53
CA ARG A 81 -25.10 35.75 -18.67
C ARG A 81 -25.66 34.40 -19.09
N SER A 82 -26.26 33.67 -18.15
CA SER A 82 -26.85 32.35 -18.43
C SER A 82 -28.31 32.46 -18.88
N GLY A 83 -28.93 33.65 -18.83
CA GLY A 83 -30.34 33.86 -19.10
C GLY A 83 -31.27 33.16 -18.09
N VAL A 84 -30.77 32.86 -16.90
CA VAL A 84 -31.52 32.19 -15.82
C VAL A 84 -32.04 33.26 -14.87
N GLU A 85 -33.28 33.11 -14.39
CA GLU A 85 -33.86 34.04 -13.42
C GLU A 85 -33.01 34.08 -12.14
N ALA A 86 -32.61 35.29 -11.76
CA ALA A 86 -31.77 35.49 -10.59
C ALA A 86 -32.57 35.22 -9.29
N PRO A 87 -31.94 34.66 -8.26
CA PRO A 87 -32.61 34.44 -6.99
C PRO A 87 -32.98 35.77 -6.32
N ASN A 88 -34.18 35.83 -5.74
CA ASN A 88 -34.68 37.00 -4.99
C ASN A 88 -33.84 37.35 -3.74
N LEU A 89 -32.94 36.44 -3.31
CA LEU A 89 -32.08 36.62 -2.15
C LEU A 89 -30.59 36.46 -2.57
N PRO A 90 -29.90 37.55 -2.96
CA PRO A 90 -28.49 37.49 -3.38
C PRO A 90 -27.54 36.99 -2.29
N LEU A 91 -27.92 37.16 -1.03
CA LEU A 91 -27.17 36.68 0.13
C LEU A 91 -26.87 35.17 0.03
N LEU A 92 -27.73 34.37 -0.58
CA LEU A 92 -27.49 32.93 -0.77
C LEU A 92 -26.28 32.67 -1.68
N VAL A 93 -26.17 33.41 -2.78
CA VAL A 93 -25.03 33.30 -3.71
C VAL A 93 -23.74 33.78 -3.05
N GLN A 94 -23.82 34.85 -2.27
CA GLN A 94 -22.68 35.37 -1.52
C GLN A 94 -22.22 34.39 -0.41
N MET A 95 -23.14 33.73 0.29
CA MET A 95 -22.83 32.68 1.27
C MET A 95 -22.16 31.48 0.61
N LEU A 96 -22.61 31.06 -0.58
CA LEU A 96 -21.92 30.03 -1.36
C LEU A 96 -20.50 30.47 -1.76
N GLY A 97 -20.34 31.74 -2.13
CA GLY A 97 -19.03 32.37 -2.37
C GLY A 97 -18.12 32.31 -1.15
N LEU A 98 -18.60 32.69 0.03
CA LEU A 98 -17.86 32.60 1.29
C LEU A 98 -17.45 31.16 1.62
N GLY A 99 -18.35 30.19 1.42
CA GLY A 99 -18.05 28.76 1.58
C GLY A 99 -16.94 28.29 0.64
N ALA A 100 -16.98 28.71 -0.63
CA ALA A 100 -15.90 28.45 -1.59
C ALA A 100 -14.58 29.12 -1.16
N GLY A 101 -14.64 30.30 -0.56
CA GLY A 101 -13.48 31.03 -0.04
C GLY A 101 -12.80 30.30 1.12
N VAL A 102 -13.59 29.81 2.08
CA VAL A 102 -13.10 28.96 3.20
C VAL A 102 -12.43 27.70 2.65
N LEU A 103 -13.04 27.05 1.66
CA LEU A 103 -12.43 25.89 1.01
C LEU A 103 -11.12 26.24 0.28
N GLY A 104 -11.07 27.40 -0.37
CA GLY A 104 -9.86 27.93 -1.01
C GLY A 104 -8.70 28.11 -0.02
N LEU A 105 -8.96 28.75 1.13
CA LEU A 105 -7.99 28.87 2.22
C LEU A 105 -7.55 27.49 2.74
N GLY A 106 -8.50 26.56 2.88
CA GLY A 106 -8.23 25.19 3.25
C GLY A 106 -7.21 24.51 2.33
N PHE A 107 -7.39 24.63 1.01
CA PHE A 107 -6.42 24.08 0.04
C PHE A 107 -5.05 24.74 0.13
N LEU A 108 -4.97 26.06 0.34
CA LEU A 108 -3.69 26.75 0.51
C LEU A 108 -2.93 26.27 1.75
N LEU A 109 -3.63 26.08 2.88
CA LEU A 109 -3.04 25.53 4.10
C LEU A 109 -2.59 24.08 3.88
N ALA A 110 -3.44 23.26 3.25
CA ALA A 110 -3.15 21.87 2.94
C ALA A 110 -1.98 21.69 1.96
N ALA A 111 -1.70 22.67 1.10
CA ALA A 111 -0.60 22.61 0.11
C ALA A 111 0.79 22.45 0.76
N SER A 112 0.96 22.89 2.01
CA SER A 112 2.21 22.75 2.78
C SER A 112 2.52 21.29 3.12
N ASP A 113 1.50 20.50 3.45
CA ASP A 113 1.60 19.07 3.74
C ASP A 113 0.29 18.37 3.33
N PRO A 114 0.14 18.01 2.03
CA PRO A 114 -1.11 17.49 1.49
C PRO A 114 -1.56 16.16 2.09
N LEU A 115 -0.59 15.33 2.51
CA LEU A 115 -0.88 14.01 3.05
C LEU A 115 -1.33 14.10 4.52
N ARG A 116 -0.75 15.02 5.30
CA ARG A 116 -1.18 15.28 6.68
C ARG A 116 -2.55 15.94 6.74
N HIS A 117 -2.81 16.88 5.85
CA HIS A 117 -4.07 17.63 5.79
C HIS A 117 -5.11 16.98 4.86
N TRP A 118 -5.08 15.65 4.74
CA TRP A 118 -6.03 14.89 3.94
C TRP A 118 -7.52 15.15 4.26
N PRO A 119 -7.94 15.46 5.50
CA PRO A 119 -9.36 15.76 5.76
C PRO A 119 -9.85 16.99 5.00
N VAL A 120 -8.99 18.00 4.86
CA VAL A 120 -9.29 19.22 4.09
C VAL A 120 -9.39 18.89 2.60
N VAL A 121 -8.49 18.06 2.09
CA VAL A 121 -8.53 17.55 0.70
C VAL A 121 -9.82 16.75 0.45
N LEU A 122 -10.25 15.93 1.42
CA LEU A 122 -11.49 15.14 1.34
C LEU A 122 -12.73 16.04 1.31
N MET A 123 -12.80 17.04 2.19
CA MET A 123 -13.88 18.02 2.19
C MET A 123 -13.96 18.75 0.84
N GLY A 124 -12.81 19.13 0.28
CA GLY A 124 -12.74 19.74 -1.03
C GLY A 124 -13.17 18.83 -2.18
N PHE A 125 -12.75 17.57 -2.16
CA PHE A 125 -13.21 16.56 -3.12
C PHE A 125 -14.73 16.38 -3.05
N ALA A 126 -15.29 16.25 -1.84
CA ALA A 126 -16.73 16.08 -1.63
C ALA A 126 -17.51 17.32 -2.12
N ALA A 127 -17.03 18.53 -1.84
CA ALA A 127 -17.65 19.77 -2.33
C ALA A 127 -17.65 19.85 -3.86
N LYS A 128 -16.54 19.49 -4.52
CA LYS A 128 -16.41 19.52 -5.99
C LYS A 128 -17.27 18.46 -6.66
N LEU A 129 -17.31 17.25 -6.11
CA LEU A 129 -18.17 16.17 -6.59
C LEU A 129 -19.65 16.52 -6.41
N GLY A 130 -20.03 17.01 -5.24
CA GLY A 130 -21.41 17.43 -4.95
C GLY A 130 -21.87 18.56 -5.88
N SER A 131 -21.00 19.54 -6.15
CA SER A 131 -21.31 20.62 -7.10
C SER A 131 -21.51 20.09 -8.52
N ALA A 132 -20.64 19.20 -9.02
CA ALA A 132 -20.77 18.63 -10.35
C ALA A 132 -22.04 17.79 -10.51
N LEU A 133 -22.37 16.96 -9.50
CA LEU A 133 -23.61 16.17 -9.47
C LEU A 133 -24.85 17.05 -9.39
N GLY A 134 -24.84 18.08 -8.53
CA GLY A 134 -25.94 19.03 -8.39
C GLY A 134 -26.24 19.77 -9.68
N SER A 135 -25.21 20.27 -10.37
CA SER A 135 -25.38 20.91 -11.68
C SER A 135 -25.90 19.94 -12.75
N GLY A 136 -25.41 18.69 -12.77
CA GLY A 136 -25.91 17.67 -13.69
C GLY A 136 -27.39 17.34 -13.48
N LEU A 137 -27.81 17.21 -12.22
CA LEU A 137 -29.22 16.97 -11.86
C LEU A 137 -30.10 18.19 -12.21
N ALA A 138 -29.63 19.41 -11.95
CA ALA A 138 -30.38 20.61 -12.30
C ALA A 138 -30.60 20.76 -13.81
N VAL A 139 -29.60 20.42 -14.63
CA VAL A 139 -29.76 20.37 -16.10
C VAL A 139 -30.70 19.25 -16.52
N TRP A 140 -30.58 18.06 -15.91
CA TRP A 140 -31.47 16.93 -16.18
C TRP A 140 -32.95 17.25 -15.90
N HIS A 141 -33.22 18.00 -14.84
CA HIS A 141 -34.57 18.45 -14.48
C HIS A 141 -35.03 19.72 -15.24
N GLY A 142 -34.24 20.23 -16.18
CA GLY A 142 -34.59 21.43 -16.96
C GLY A 142 -34.53 22.74 -16.18
N GLN A 143 -33.89 22.75 -15.00
CA GLN A 143 -33.73 23.95 -14.16
C GLN A 143 -32.56 24.83 -14.60
N LEU A 144 -31.56 24.25 -15.27
CA LEU A 144 -30.41 24.96 -15.84
C LEU A 144 -30.25 24.63 -17.32
N PRO A 145 -29.80 25.59 -18.15
CA PRO A 145 -29.50 25.33 -19.54
C PRO A 145 -28.30 24.37 -19.67
N ALA A 146 -28.29 23.53 -20.69
CA ALA A 146 -27.21 22.54 -20.89
C ALA A 146 -25.81 23.18 -20.99
N GLY A 147 -25.72 24.42 -21.48
CA GLY A 147 -24.47 25.20 -21.52
C GLY A 147 -23.84 25.43 -20.14
N SER A 148 -24.63 25.42 -19.06
CA SER A 148 -24.13 25.56 -17.69
C SER A 148 -23.29 24.37 -17.22
N LEU A 149 -23.34 23.22 -17.92
CA LEU A 149 -22.45 22.08 -17.64
C LEU A 149 -20.98 22.41 -17.87
N TRP A 150 -20.67 23.36 -18.77
CA TRP A 150 -19.29 23.81 -19.00
C TRP A 150 -18.70 24.48 -17.75
N LEU A 151 -19.50 25.31 -17.07
CA LEU A 151 -19.14 25.92 -15.79
C LEU A 151 -18.96 24.86 -14.70
N ALA A 152 -19.81 23.83 -14.67
CA ALA A 152 -19.69 22.71 -13.73
C ALA A 152 -18.41 21.87 -13.97
N LEU A 153 -18.01 21.70 -15.23
CA LEU A 153 -16.79 20.99 -15.61
C LEU A 153 -15.54 21.72 -15.10
N LEU A 154 -15.42 23.02 -15.42
CA LEU A 154 -14.29 23.86 -15.04
C LEU A 154 -14.21 24.09 -13.53
N ASN A 155 -15.35 24.30 -12.88
CA ASN A 155 -15.40 24.60 -11.46
C ASN A 155 -15.31 23.35 -10.57
N GLY A 156 -15.83 22.22 -11.03
CA GLY A 156 -15.97 21.00 -10.24
C GLY A 156 -15.11 19.85 -10.77
N LEU A 157 -15.50 19.31 -11.91
CA LEU A 157 -15.07 17.97 -12.33
C LEU A 157 -13.56 17.86 -12.61
N ILE A 158 -12.93 18.91 -13.15
CA ILE A 158 -11.49 18.90 -13.44
C ILE A 158 -10.61 18.69 -12.18
N TRP A 159 -11.12 19.10 -11.01
CA TRP A 159 -10.41 18.99 -9.73
C TRP A 159 -10.60 17.63 -9.07
N CYS A 160 -11.65 16.88 -9.42
CA CYS A 160 -11.97 15.60 -8.79
C CYS A 160 -10.88 14.52 -8.98
N PRO A 161 -10.38 14.23 -10.20
CA PRO A 161 -9.36 13.21 -10.39
C PRO A 161 -8.07 13.47 -9.59
N PRO A 162 -7.45 14.67 -9.63
CA PRO A 162 -6.20 14.87 -8.93
C PRO A 162 -6.39 14.95 -7.39
N LEU A 163 -7.53 15.46 -6.89
CA LEU A 163 -7.84 15.38 -5.45
C LEU A 163 -8.05 13.93 -4.99
N ALA A 164 -8.76 13.11 -5.78
CA ALA A 164 -8.92 11.69 -5.49
C ALA A 164 -7.56 10.96 -5.45
N LEU A 165 -6.64 11.28 -6.36
CA LEU A 165 -5.27 10.73 -6.33
C LEU A 165 -4.53 11.12 -5.04
N ILE A 166 -4.62 12.38 -4.59
CA ILE A 166 -4.02 12.80 -3.30
C ILE A 166 -4.61 11.98 -2.15
N LEU A 167 -5.93 11.76 -2.12
CA LEU A 167 -6.57 10.95 -1.08
C LEU A 167 -6.12 9.49 -1.11
N VAL A 168 -5.94 8.90 -2.29
CA VAL A 168 -5.37 7.56 -2.43
C VAL A 168 -3.94 7.52 -1.90
N PHE A 169 -3.10 8.51 -2.21
CA PHE A 169 -1.75 8.61 -1.66
C PHE A 169 -1.75 8.82 -0.14
N ALA A 170 -2.66 9.63 0.39
CA ALA A 170 -2.81 9.85 1.82
C ALA A 170 -3.23 8.56 2.53
N TYR A 171 -4.18 7.81 1.96
CA TYR A 171 -4.58 6.50 2.44
C TYR A 171 -3.42 5.51 2.45
N GLN A 172 -2.69 5.39 1.34
CA GLN A 172 -1.49 4.53 1.25
C GLN A 172 -0.40 4.94 2.26
N SER A 173 -0.18 6.24 2.44
CA SER A 173 0.77 6.76 3.43
C SER A 173 0.33 6.43 4.86
N SER A 174 -0.95 6.54 5.17
CA SER A 174 -1.51 6.17 6.48
C SER A 174 -1.32 4.67 6.77
N LEU A 175 -1.48 3.82 5.75
CA LEU A 175 -1.21 2.39 5.85
C LEU A 175 0.27 2.11 6.06
N ARG A 176 1.19 2.89 5.47
CA ARG A 176 2.64 2.78 5.68
C ARG A 176 3.05 3.23 7.09
N GLN A 177 2.52 4.35 7.57
CA GLN A 177 2.82 4.86 8.92
C GLN A 177 2.34 3.91 10.03
N ARG A 178 1.18 3.26 9.87
CA ARG A 178 0.70 2.22 10.80
C ARG A 178 1.59 0.97 10.87
N ARG A 179 2.61 0.85 10.01
CA ARG A 179 3.53 -0.30 9.94
C ARG A 179 4.92 0.00 10.52
N VAL A 180 5.20 1.24 10.95
CA VAL A 180 6.45 1.60 11.64
C VAL A 180 6.28 1.25 13.12
N LEU A 181 7.11 0.34 13.62
CA LEU A 181 7.11 -0.09 15.02
C LEU A 181 8.33 0.47 15.74
N SER A 182 8.21 0.62 17.05
CA SER A 182 9.40 0.88 17.86
C SER A 182 10.33 -0.35 17.79
N PRO A 183 11.65 -0.14 17.60
CA PRO A 183 12.63 -1.23 17.61
C PRO A 183 12.55 -2.09 18.88
N GLU A 184 12.17 -1.49 20.00
CA GLU A 184 11.97 -2.17 21.29
C GLU A 184 10.87 -3.25 21.24
N ILE A 185 9.73 -2.96 20.62
CA ILE A 185 8.64 -3.95 20.46
C ILE A 185 9.11 -5.14 19.64
N VAL A 186 9.86 -4.88 18.56
CA VAL A 186 10.41 -5.94 17.72
C VAL A 186 11.41 -6.78 18.52
N ARG A 187 12.34 -6.15 19.25
CA ARG A 187 13.30 -6.86 20.12
C ARG A 187 12.62 -7.74 21.16
N MET A 188 11.58 -7.24 21.84
CA MET A 188 10.80 -8.05 22.76
C MET A 188 10.14 -9.25 22.06
N ALA A 189 9.62 -9.04 20.86
CA ALA A 189 8.99 -10.08 20.05
C ALA A 189 9.99 -11.17 19.61
N LEU A 190 11.26 -10.81 19.36
CA LEU A 190 12.32 -11.76 18.99
C LEU A 190 12.66 -12.79 20.09
N ARG A 191 12.24 -12.56 21.35
CA ARG A 191 12.39 -13.53 22.45
C ARG A 191 11.44 -14.72 22.35
N ARG A 192 10.49 -14.72 21.39
CA ARG A 192 9.63 -15.88 21.16
C ARG A 192 10.47 -17.08 20.69
N ARG A 193 10.22 -18.24 21.31
CA ARG A 193 10.87 -19.51 20.98
C ARG A 193 10.20 -20.16 19.77
N SER A 194 11.03 -20.76 18.93
CA SER A 194 10.60 -21.68 17.88
C SER A 194 10.20 -23.04 18.45
N ASN A 195 9.67 -23.91 17.59
CA ASN A 195 9.41 -25.32 17.89
C ASN A 195 10.67 -26.11 18.32
N GLN A 196 11.88 -25.56 18.11
CA GLN A 196 13.15 -26.14 18.53
C GLN A 196 13.64 -25.58 19.87
N GLY A 197 12.87 -24.73 20.54
CA GLY A 197 13.23 -24.12 21.82
C GLY A 197 14.19 -22.93 21.73
N VAL A 198 14.76 -22.64 20.55
CA VAL A 198 15.64 -21.49 20.32
C VAL A 198 14.81 -20.24 19.96
N THR A 199 15.18 -19.09 20.49
CA THR A 199 14.53 -17.80 20.21
C THR A 199 14.94 -17.23 18.85
N LEU A 200 14.11 -16.35 18.28
CA LEU A 200 14.45 -15.66 17.03
C LEU A 200 15.67 -14.76 17.19
N GLU A 201 15.85 -14.15 18.37
CA GLU A 201 17.03 -13.36 18.73
C GLU A 201 18.31 -14.20 18.66
N GLU A 202 18.36 -15.34 19.36
CA GLU A 202 19.49 -16.28 19.34
C GLU A 202 19.78 -16.79 17.92
N MET A 203 18.74 -17.11 17.15
CA MET A 203 18.92 -17.54 15.76
C MET A 203 19.55 -16.44 14.89
N SER A 204 19.08 -15.20 15.03
CA SER A 204 19.57 -14.05 14.27
C SER A 204 20.99 -13.63 14.63
N ALA A 205 21.45 -13.99 15.84
CA ALA A 205 22.82 -13.73 16.28
C ALA A 205 23.83 -14.69 15.63
N LEU A 206 23.40 -15.90 15.25
CA LEU A 206 24.25 -16.92 14.63
C LEU A 206 24.33 -16.79 13.11
N SER A 207 23.21 -16.46 12.48
CA SER A 207 23.08 -16.38 11.02
C SER A 207 21.93 -15.46 10.64
N PRO A 208 21.94 -14.83 9.45
CA PRO A 208 20.78 -14.10 8.95
C PRO A 208 19.54 -14.99 8.94
N VAL A 209 18.40 -14.49 9.41
CA VAL A 209 17.14 -15.23 9.47
C VAL A 209 16.15 -14.62 8.49
N LEU A 210 15.71 -15.42 7.52
CA LEU A 210 14.60 -15.08 6.63
C LEU A 210 13.29 -15.51 7.31
N LEU A 211 12.66 -14.57 8.01
CA LEU A 211 11.43 -14.78 8.76
C LEU A 211 10.19 -14.57 7.88
N VAL A 212 9.44 -15.62 7.60
CA VAL A 212 8.26 -15.60 6.72
C VAL A 212 6.97 -15.77 7.53
N PHE A 213 6.17 -14.71 7.60
CA PHE A 213 4.83 -14.72 8.20
C PHE A 213 3.81 -15.24 7.20
N LEU A 214 3.24 -16.41 7.50
CA LEU A 214 2.19 -17.04 6.71
C LEU A 214 0.82 -16.49 7.11
N ARG A 215 -0.22 -16.85 6.36
CA ARG A 215 -1.58 -16.33 6.60
C ARG A 215 -2.44 -17.32 7.39
N HIS A 216 -3.07 -18.23 6.68
CA HIS A 216 -3.78 -19.40 7.23
C HIS A 216 -3.56 -20.58 6.30
N SER A 217 -3.62 -21.81 6.82
CA SER A 217 -3.30 -23.04 6.05
C SER A 217 -4.30 -23.36 4.93
N GLY A 218 -5.50 -22.77 5.00
CA GLY A 218 -6.54 -22.85 3.96
C GLY A 218 -6.36 -21.90 2.77
N CYS A 219 -5.44 -20.94 2.83
CA CYS A 219 -5.26 -19.93 1.78
C CYS A 219 -4.46 -20.48 0.60
N THR A 220 -4.96 -20.32 -0.62
CA THR A 220 -4.27 -20.72 -1.87
C THR A 220 -2.89 -20.07 -1.99
N PHE A 221 -2.79 -18.77 -1.70
CA PHE A 221 -1.53 -18.03 -1.76
C PHE A 221 -0.53 -18.46 -0.67
N CYS A 222 -1.02 -18.90 0.49
CA CYS A 222 -0.15 -19.45 1.54
C CYS A 222 0.48 -20.78 1.08
N ARG A 223 -0.32 -21.62 0.41
CA ARG A 223 0.15 -22.89 -0.14
C ARG A 223 1.11 -22.70 -1.31
N GLU A 224 0.85 -21.72 -2.18
CA GLU A 224 1.78 -21.30 -3.23
C GLU A 224 3.11 -20.82 -2.62
N ALA A 225 3.07 -19.92 -1.64
CA ALA A 225 4.26 -19.43 -0.96
C ALA A 225 5.08 -20.57 -0.31
N LEU A 226 4.42 -21.58 0.26
CA LEU A 226 5.11 -22.74 0.82
C LEU A 226 5.76 -23.62 -0.26
N ALA A 227 5.10 -23.82 -1.41
CA ALA A 227 5.69 -24.54 -2.52
C ALA A 227 6.93 -23.80 -3.07
N ASP A 228 6.86 -22.47 -3.17
CA ASP A 228 7.98 -21.63 -3.59
C ASP A 228 9.16 -21.71 -2.62
N LEU A 229 8.88 -21.58 -1.33
CA LEU A 229 9.88 -21.68 -0.28
C LEU A 229 10.52 -23.07 -0.27
N ALA A 230 9.74 -24.13 -0.47
CA ALA A 230 10.26 -25.49 -0.58
C ALA A 230 11.19 -25.66 -1.78
N ALA A 231 10.82 -25.11 -2.94
CA ALA A 231 11.63 -25.18 -4.15
C ALA A 231 12.94 -24.38 -4.04
N ARG A 232 12.90 -23.21 -3.39
CA ARG A 232 14.05 -22.28 -3.26
C ARG A 232 14.84 -22.43 -1.97
N ARG A 233 14.44 -23.31 -1.05
CA ARG A 233 15.06 -23.48 0.27
C ARG A 233 16.58 -23.66 0.18
N LYS A 234 17.05 -24.57 -0.67
CA LYS A 234 18.48 -24.87 -0.82
C LYS A 234 19.27 -23.64 -1.28
N GLU A 235 18.70 -22.85 -2.18
CA GLU A 235 19.34 -21.63 -2.69
C GLU A 235 19.42 -20.55 -1.60
N ILE A 236 18.34 -20.37 -0.83
CA ILE A 236 18.30 -19.44 0.31
C ILE A 236 19.35 -19.83 1.37
N GLU A 237 19.37 -21.11 1.76
CA GLU A 237 20.32 -21.64 2.76
C GLU A 237 21.76 -21.60 2.25
N ALA A 238 21.99 -21.77 0.94
CA ALA A 238 23.32 -21.64 0.34
C ALA A 238 23.90 -20.23 0.43
N GLN A 239 23.05 -19.18 0.54
CA GLN A 239 23.51 -17.82 0.83
C GLN A 239 23.91 -17.63 2.31
N GLY A 240 23.67 -18.62 3.18
CA GLY A 240 23.93 -18.53 4.62
C GLY A 240 22.75 -18.01 5.44
N ALA A 241 21.59 -17.74 4.80
CA ALA A 241 20.38 -17.34 5.51
C ALA A 241 19.56 -18.56 5.96
N ARG A 242 19.05 -18.52 7.19
CA ARG A 242 18.18 -19.55 7.76
C ARG A 242 16.72 -19.18 7.52
N LEU A 243 15.98 -20.03 6.82
CA LEU A 243 14.53 -19.87 6.67
C LEU A 243 13.84 -20.20 8.00
N THR A 244 12.92 -19.32 8.44
CA THR A 244 12.07 -19.54 9.63
C THR A 244 10.63 -19.12 9.30
N LEU A 245 9.65 -19.95 9.67
CA LEU A 245 8.23 -19.71 9.37
C LEU A 245 7.47 -19.23 10.61
N VAL A 246 6.53 -18.31 10.44
CA VAL A 246 5.56 -17.92 11.49
C VAL A 246 4.16 -18.26 11.01
N HIS A 247 3.37 -18.91 11.85
CA HIS A 247 1.99 -19.29 11.51
C HIS A 247 1.05 -19.15 12.70
N MET A 248 -0.24 -19.08 12.40
CA MET A 248 -1.29 -18.93 13.42
C MET A 248 -1.89 -20.26 13.93
N GLY A 249 -1.63 -21.38 13.25
CA GLY A 249 -2.10 -22.70 13.71
C GLY A 249 -1.33 -23.19 14.95
N SER A 250 -1.85 -24.18 15.67
CA SER A 250 -1.09 -24.88 16.71
C SER A 250 0.15 -25.57 16.14
N GLU A 251 1.14 -25.85 16.98
CA GLU A 251 2.38 -26.51 16.58
C GLU A 251 2.10 -27.89 15.95
N GLU A 252 1.20 -28.69 16.53
CA GLU A 252 0.79 -29.99 15.98
C GLU A 252 0.18 -29.87 14.58
N HIS A 253 -0.68 -28.86 14.36
CA HIS A 253 -1.28 -28.63 13.06
C HIS A 253 -0.25 -28.12 12.05
N GLY A 254 0.62 -27.19 12.47
CA GLY A 254 1.71 -26.65 11.69
C GLY A 254 2.65 -27.76 11.21
N ALA A 255 3.11 -28.63 12.12
CA ALA A 255 3.98 -29.75 11.80
C ALA A 255 3.41 -30.65 10.70
N LYS A 256 2.14 -31.07 10.82
CA LYS A 256 1.45 -31.87 9.80
C LYS A 256 1.30 -31.13 8.47
N PHE A 257 1.05 -29.82 8.52
CA PHE A 257 0.86 -29.01 7.33
C PHE A 257 2.18 -28.81 6.55
N PHE A 258 3.27 -28.46 7.22
CA PHE A 258 4.58 -28.23 6.60
C PHE A 258 5.24 -29.52 6.09
N ALA A 259 4.96 -30.67 6.71
CA ALA A 259 5.42 -31.97 6.23
C ALA A 259 4.98 -32.27 4.79
N ARG A 260 3.79 -31.79 4.38
CA ARG A 260 3.27 -31.97 3.01
C ARG A 260 4.10 -31.24 1.94
N TYR A 261 4.88 -30.24 2.36
CA TYR A 261 5.73 -29.43 1.49
C TYR A 261 7.22 -29.73 1.68
N GLY A 262 7.59 -30.73 2.50
CA GLY A 262 9.00 -31.01 2.80
C GLY A 262 9.66 -29.96 3.71
N LEU A 263 8.87 -29.15 4.42
CA LEU A 263 9.33 -28.06 5.29
C LEU A 263 9.27 -28.41 6.79
N GLN A 264 9.12 -29.69 7.16
CA GLN A 264 8.99 -30.14 8.55
C GLN A 264 10.21 -29.82 9.43
N ASN A 265 11.40 -29.74 8.82
CA ASN A 265 12.67 -29.47 9.51
C ASN A 265 13.01 -27.99 9.59
N VAL A 266 12.18 -27.13 8.97
CA VAL A 266 12.38 -25.68 9.03
C VAL A 266 11.91 -25.17 10.39
N PRO A 267 12.71 -24.35 11.08
CA PRO A 267 12.28 -23.68 12.30
C PRO A 267 10.98 -22.93 12.10
N ARG A 268 10.08 -23.04 13.07
CA ARG A 268 8.78 -22.36 13.02
C ARG A 268 8.36 -21.83 14.36
N VAL A 269 7.56 -20.77 14.35
CA VAL A 269 6.94 -20.18 15.53
C VAL A 269 5.43 -20.20 15.37
N SER A 270 4.76 -20.84 16.32
CA SER A 270 3.31 -20.82 16.47
C SER A 270 2.89 -19.53 17.19
N ASP A 271 2.07 -18.71 16.54
CA ASP A 271 1.56 -17.43 17.06
C ASP A 271 0.04 -17.30 16.83
N PRO A 272 -0.78 -18.12 17.52
CA PRO A 272 -2.25 -18.09 17.38
C PRO A 272 -2.85 -16.74 17.81
N GLU A 273 -2.23 -16.09 18.80
CA GLU A 273 -2.63 -14.78 19.31
C GLU A 273 -2.19 -13.60 18.43
N ARG A 274 -1.37 -13.86 17.41
CA ARG A 274 -0.82 -12.86 16.48
C ARG A 274 0.02 -11.78 17.14
N ALA A 275 0.67 -12.11 18.25
CA ALA A 275 1.54 -11.17 18.96
C ALA A 275 2.74 -10.77 18.09
N LEU A 276 3.35 -11.72 17.38
CA LEU A 276 4.44 -11.46 16.44
C LEU A 276 3.95 -10.67 15.23
N TYR A 277 2.79 -11.00 14.66
CA TYR A 277 2.26 -10.24 13.51
C TYR A 277 2.05 -8.77 13.86
N ARG A 278 1.49 -8.48 15.04
CA ARG A 278 1.35 -7.09 15.53
C ARG A 278 2.71 -6.45 15.76
N ALA A 279 3.64 -7.16 16.39
CA ALA A 279 4.98 -6.67 16.68
C ALA A 279 5.85 -6.43 15.44
N PHE A 280 5.53 -7.03 14.29
CA PHE A 280 6.18 -6.81 13.00
C PHE A 280 5.39 -5.89 12.04
N GLY A 281 4.21 -5.43 12.49
CA GLY A 281 3.46 -4.37 11.82
C GLY A 281 2.70 -4.93 10.64
N LEU A 282 2.23 -6.17 10.76
CA LEU A 282 1.41 -6.87 9.79
C LEU A 282 -0.06 -6.71 10.19
N PRO A 283 -0.81 -5.78 9.57
CA PRO A 283 -2.22 -5.58 9.90
C PRO A 283 -3.08 -6.72 9.35
N ARG A 284 -4.35 -6.73 9.78
CA ARG A 284 -5.42 -7.40 9.03
C ARG A 284 -5.68 -6.62 7.73
N GLY A 285 -5.85 -7.32 6.62
CA GLY A 285 -6.24 -6.76 5.34
C GLY A 285 -7.70 -6.33 5.33
N SER A 286 -8.00 -5.29 4.55
CA SER A 286 -9.38 -4.87 4.29
C SER A 286 -10.05 -5.83 3.29
N LEU A 287 -11.39 -5.78 3.16
CA LEU A 287 -12.11 -6.63 2.20
C LEU A 287 -11.59 -6.45 0.75
N GLY A 288 -11.14 -5.25 0.37
CA GLY A 288 -10.57 -4.98 -0.96
C GLY A 288 -9.19 -5.64 -1.19
N ASP A 289 -8.36 -5.74 -0.13
CA ASP A 289 -7.02 -6.35 -0.21
C ASP A 289 -7.09 -7.88 -0.36
N LEU A 290 -8.24 -8.47 -0.01
CA LEU A 290 -8.48 -9.91 0.11
C LEU A 290 -9.44 -10.47 -0.93
N PHE A 291 -10.36 -9.66 -1.43
CA PHE A 291 -11.39 -10.07 -2.40
C PHE A 291 -11.43 -9.17 -3.64
N GLY A 292 -10.40 -8.34 -3.86
CA GLY A 292 -10.31 -7.49 -5.05
C GLY A 292 -10.25 -8.30 -6.36
N PRO A 293 -10.57 -7.69 -7.51
CA PRO A 293 -10.62 -8.38 -8.82
C PRO A 293 -9.31 -9.07 -9.18
N ARG A 294 -8.17 -8.45 -8.83
CA ARG A 294 -6.83 -9.03 -9.01
C ARG A 294 -6.58 -10.25 -8.13
N VAL A 295 -7.13 -10.27 -6.91
CA VAL A 295 -7.03 -11.39 -5.96
C VAL A 295 -7.91 -12.55 -6.42
N TRP A 296 -9.09 -12.26 -6.96
CA TRP A 296 -9.96 -13.30 -7.51
C TRP A 296 -9.32 -13.96 -8.74
N TRP A 297 -8.75 -13.17 -9.65
CA TRP A 297 -8.04 -13.69 -10.82
C TRP A 297 -6.78 -14.51 -10.47
N ARG A 298 -5.91 -13.99 -9.58
CA ARG A 298 -4.76 -14.78 -9.11
C ARG A 298 -5.17 -15.96 -8.25
N GLY A 299 -6.26 -15.83 -7.49
CA GLY A 299 -6.82 -16.89 -6.68
C GLY A 299 -7.28 -18.05 -7.55
N PHE A 300 -7.96 -17.75 -8.67
CA PHE A 300 -8.31 -18.71 -9.70
C PHE A 300 -7.07 -19.37 -10.32
N GLN A 301 -6.06 -18.57 -10.69
CA GLN A 301 -4.81 -19.08 -11.27
C GLN A 301 -4.04 -19.99 -10.29
N ALA A 302 -3.86 -19.59 -9.04
CA ALA A 302 -3.14 -20.36 -8.03
C ALA A 302 -3.93 -21.61 -7.57
N ALA A 303 -5.25 -21.50 -7.43
CA ALA A 303 -6.10 -22.60 -7.00
C ALA A 303 -6.26 -23.69 -8.08
N ILE A 304 -6.54 -23.30 -9.32
CA ILE A 304 -6.90 -24.21 -10.41
C ILE A 304 -5.68 -24.55 -11.26
N LEU A 305 -4.90 -23.54 -11.70
CA LEU A 305 -3.74 -23.74 -12.56
C LEU A 305 -2.51 -24.23 -11.77
N GLY A 306 -2.27 -23.65 -10.58
CA GLY A 306 -1.18 -24.03 -9.68
C GLY A 306 -1.47 -25.28 -8.82
N ARG A 307 -2.70 -25.83 -8.89
CA ARG A 307 -3.16 -26.98 -8.09
C ARG A 307 -2.99 -26.83 -6.57
N HIS A 308 -2.90 -25.61 -6.04
CA HIS A 308 -2.73 -25.39 -4.61
C HIS A 308 -4.04 -25.56 -3.81
N GLY A 309 -5.20 -25.46 -4.48
CA GLY A 309 -6.53 -25.71 -3.93
C GLY A 309 -6.97 -24.74 -2.82
N VAL A 310 -8.27 -24.72 -2.49
CA VAL A 310 -8.85 -23.96 -1.37
C VAL A 310 -9.06 -24.90 -0.18
N GLY A 311 -8.67 -24.50 1.02
CA GLY A 311 -8.80 -25.34 2.22
C GLY A 311 -9.62 -24.71 3.34
N LEU A 312 -9.98 -25.53 4.33
CA LEU A 312 -10.60 -25.08 5.58
C LEU A 312 -9.74 -23.99 6.25
N LEU A 313 -10.42 -22.95 6.72
CA LEU A 313 -9.81 -21.79 7.33
C LEU A 313 -9.30 -22.16 8.73
N ASN A 314 -8.00 -22.06 8.96
CA ASN A 314 -7.38 -22.28 10.27
C ASN A 314 -6.42 -21.13 10.59
N GLY A 315 -6.80 -20.30 11.55
CA GLY A 315 -6.21 -18.99 11.82
C GLY A 315 -7.13 -17.85 11.38
N ASP A 316 -6.58 -16.64 11.23
CA ASP A 316 -7.36 -15.46 10.87
C ASP A 316 -7.36 -15.23 9.36
N GLY A 317 -8.54 -15.39 8.76
CA GLY A 317 -8.81 -15.20 7.33
C GLY A 317 -8.62 -13.79 6.81
N PHE A 318 -8.28 -12.81 7.66
CA PHE A 318 -7.97 -11.43 7.31
C PHE A 318 -6.50 -11.06 7.52
N GLN A 319 -5.71 -11.86 8.22
CA GLN A 319 -4.32 -11.52 8.55
C GLN A 319 -3.46 -11.36 7.28
N MET A 320 -2.61 -10.32 7.19
CA MET A 320 -1.71 -10.18 6.03
C MET A 320 -0.36 -10.88 6.29
N PRO A 321 0.24 -11.52 5.25
CA PRO A 321 1.56 -12.11 5.35
C PRO A 321 2.68 -11.06 5.21
N GLY A 322 3.91 -11.46 5.53
CA GLY A 322 5.08 -10.60 5.46
C GLY A 322 6.38 -11.40 5.46
N VAL A 323 7.46 -10.79 4.98
CA VAL A 323 8.79 -11.42 4.95
C VAL A 323 9.82 -10.43 5.48
N PHE A 324 10.68 -10.88 6.38
CA PHE A 324 11.68 -10.04 7.04
C PHE A 324 13.04 -10.73 7.01
N LEU A 325 14.09 -9.96 6.77
CA LEU A 325 15.46 -10.41 6.97
C LEU A 325 15.97 -9.85 8.29
N LEU A 326 16.31 -10.75 9.22
CA LEU A 326 16.80 -10.42 10.55
C LEU A 326 18.28 -10.74 10.67
N PHE A 327 19.05 -9.89 11.34
CA PHE A 327 20.44 -10.19 11.71
C PHE A 327 20.84 -9.41 12.96
N HIS A 328 21.45 -10.08 13.94
CA HIS A 328 21.82 -9.50 15.23
C HIS A 328 20.69 -8.73 15.92
N GLY A 329 19.47 -9.28 15.90
CA GLY A 329 18.31 -8.66 16.55
C GLY A 329 17.69 -7.47 15.81
N GLU A 330 18.22 -7.09 14.64
CA GLU A 330 17.73 -5.98 13.83
C GLU A 330 17.00 -6.47 12.57
N VAL A 331 15.97 -5.73 12.14
CA VAL A 331 15.29 -5.95 10.85
C VAL A 331 16.05 -5.18 9.78
N LEU A 332 16.79 -5.89 8.93
CA LEU A 332 17.56 -5.28 7.86
C LEU A 332 16.71 -4.96 6.63
N ARG A 333 15.78 -5.86 6.28
CA ARG A 333 14.91 -5.73 5.10
C ARG A 333 13.52 -6.29 5.39
N SER A 334 12.50 -5.69 4.78
CA SER A 334 11.10 -6.05 5.02
C SER A 334 10.24 -5.96 3.76
N TYR A 335 9.54 -7.04 3.46
CA TYR A 335 8.48 -7.10 2.46
C TYR A 335 7.13 -7.30 3.15
N ARG A 336 6.31 -6.24 3.23
CA ARG A 336 4.92 -6.32 3.72
C ARG A 336 3.96 -6.31 2.54
N HIS A 337 3.12 -7.33 2.46
CA HIS A 337 2.18 -7.49 1.34
C HIS A 337 1.16 -6.35 1.35
N LEU A 338 0.87 -5.77 0.18
CA LEU A 338 -0.25 -4.83 -0.02
C LEU A 338 -1.51 -5.58 -0.42
N SER A 339 -1.35 -6.72 -1.11
CA SER A 339 -2.42 -7.63 -1.47
C SER A 339 -2.05 -9.07 -1.10
N ALA A 340 -3.05 -9.90 -0.77
CA ALA A 340 -2.82 -11.33 -0.53
C ALA A 340 -2.24 -12.08 -1.75
N ALA A 341 -2.36 -11.49 -2.95
CA ALA A 341 -1.90 -12.04 -4.22
C ALA A 341 -0.45 -11.63 -4.60
N ASP A 342 0.21 -10.82 -3.77
CA ASP A 342 1.60 -10.44 -3.97
C ASP A 342 2.51 -11.66 -3.76
N ARG A 343 3.58 -11.78 -4.57
CA ARG A 343 4.54 -12.89 -4.49
C ARG A 343 5.95 -12.29 -4.37
N PRO A 344 6.59 -12.37 -3.18
CA PRO A 344 7.89 -11.76 -2.96
C PRO A 344 9.00 -12.58 -3.64
N ASP A 345 10.08 -11.89 -4.04
CA ASP A 345 11.34 -12.54 -4.38
C ASP A 345 12.17 -12.75 -3.11
N TYR A 346 12.12 -13.98 -2.58
CA TYR A 346 12.84 -14.35 -1.36
C TYR A 346 14.36 -14.23 -1.49
N LEU A 347 14.91 -14.53 -2.67
CA LEU A 347 16.36 -14.52 -2.88
C LEU A 347 16.87 -13.08 -3.03
N ALA A 348 16.13 -12.22 -3.71
CA ALA A 348 16.41 -10.78 -3.75
C ALA A 348 16.40 -10.17 -2.34
N LEU A 349 15.45 -10.57 -1.49
CA LEU A 349 15.40 -10.09 -0.09
C LEU A 349 16.66 -10.49 0.68
N VAL A 350 17.16 -11.72 0.51
CA VAL A 350 18.36 -12.22 1.20
C VAL A 350 19.63 -11.57 0.66
N THR A 351 19.80 -11.54 -0.67
CA THR A 351 21.03 -11.08 -1.32
C THR A 351 21.13 -9.57 -1.48
N GLY A 352 20.02 -8.84 -1.40
CA GLY A 352 19.96 -7.39 -1.55
C GLY A 352 20.07 -6.91 -3.00
N ARG A 353 20.34 -7.82 -3.95
CA ARG A 353 20.40 -7.50 -5.37
C ARG A 353 18.99 -7.23 -5.90
N GLU A 354 18.80 -6.05 -6.49
CA GLU A 354 17.53 -5.60 -7.08
C GLU A 354 16.35 -5.47 -6.11
N TYR A 355 16.58 -5.58 -4.79
CA TYR A 355 15.52 -5.40 -3.80
C TYR A 355 15.18 -3.92 -3.64
N ALA A 356 14.27 -3.42 -4.47
CA ALA A 356 13.54 -2.20 -4.19
C ALA A 356 12.50 -2.54 -3.11
N SER A 357 12.83 -2.30 -1.84
CA SER A 357 11.81 -2.28 -0.79
C SER A 357 10.68 -1.36 -1.26
N PRO A 358 9.46 -1.86 -1.49
CA PRO A 358 8.34 -1.00 -1.91
C PRO A 358 8.04 0.10 -0.88
N GLU A 359 8.57 -0.08 0.34
CA GLU A 359 8.50 0.81 1.49
C GLU A 359 9.52 1.97 1.43
N PHE A 360 10.65 1.80 0.72
CA PHE A 360 11.73 2.81 0.61
C PHE A 360 11.94 3.36 -0.81
N SER A 361 11.28 2.81 -1.83
CA SER A 361 11.26 3.40 -3.18
C SER A 361 10.38 4.66 -3.16
N SER A 362 11.03 5.83 -3.13
CA SER A 362 10.44 7.18 -3.16
C SER A 362 9.69 7.47 -4.45
#